data_AF-A0A2N3L6J6-F1
#
_entry.id   AF-A0A2N3L6J6-F1
#
_cell.length_a   1.000
_cell.length_b   1.000
_cell.length_c   1.000
_cell.angle_alpha   90.00
_cell.angle_beta   90.00
_cell.angle_gamma   90.00
#
_symmetry.space_group_name_H-M   'P 1'
#
loop_
_entity.id
_entity.type
_entity.pdbx_description
1 polymer ?
#
loop_
_entity_poly.entity_id
_entity_poly.type
_entity_poly.pdbx_seq_one_letter_code
_entity_poly.pdbx_strand_id
1 'polypeptide(L)' 'MREITIEELAARISRKRAELGLSDTGDVQPNSGRRRTESKRALLRNIARAAAERGEEPTFKANY' A
#
# COMPACT_ATOMS: atom_id res chain seq x y z
N MET A 1 19.32 -10.62 -12.85
CA MET A 1 18.92 -9.57 -11.87
C MET A 1 20.00 -9.56 -10.80
N ARG A 2 20.53 -8.40 -10.40
CA ARG A 2 21.59 -8.35 -9.38
C ARG A 2 20.96 -8.30 -7.99
N GLU A 3 21.36 -9.21 -7.11
CA GLU A 3 20.99 -9.20 -5.69
C GLU A 3 21.73 -8.08 -4.97
N ILE A 4 21.03 -7.44 -4.02
CA ILE A 4 21.56 -6.37 -3.17
C ILE A 4 21.16 -6.65 -1.73
N THR A 5 21.94 -6.13 -0.79
CA THR A 5 21.57 -6.23 0.63
C THR A 5 20.46 -5.24 0.99
N ILE A 6 19.82 -5.45 2.14
CA ILE A 6 18.80 -4.53 2.66
C ILE A 6 19.41 -3.17 2.97
N GLU A 7 20.65 -3.12 3.45
CA GLU A 7 21.39 -1.90 3.73
C GLU A 7 21.71 -1.12 2.46
N GLU A 8 22.14 -1.84 1.40
CA GLU A 8 22.37 -1.23 0.09
C GLU A 8 21.08 -0.65 -0.51
N LEU A 9 19.96 -1.35 -0.34
CA LEU A 9 18.65 -0.87 -0.75
C LEU A 9 18.26 0.39 0.02
N ALA A 10 18.41 0.40 1.35
CA ALA A 10 18.11 1.56 2.19
C ALA A 10 18.94 2.79 1.77
N ALA A 11 20.25 2.61 1.56
CA ALA A 11 21.14 3.69 1.12
C ALA A 11 20.74 4.25 -0.26
N ARG A 12 20.30 3.39 -1.19
CA ARG A 12 19.78 3.83 -2.51
C ARG A 12 18.51 4.65 -2.38
N ILE A 13 17.57 4.21 -1.53
CA ILE A 13 16.32 4.94 -1.26
C ILE A 13 16.63 6.32 -0.67
N SER A 14 17.50 6.41 0.33
CA SER A 14 17.90 7.68 0.95
C SER A 14 18.51 8.66 -0.06
N ARG A 15 19.39 8.19 -0.96
CA ARG A 15 19.95 9.04 -2.03
C ARG A 15 18.87 9.53 -2.97
N LYS A 16 17.97 8.64 -3.42
CA LYS A 16 16.91 9.00 -4.34
C LYS A 16 15.93 10.01 -3.74
N ARG A 17 15.67 9.92 -2.43
CA ARG A 17 14.86 10.90 -1.70
C ARG A 17 15.48 12.29 -1.69
N ALA A 18 16.79 12.37 -1.43
CA ALA A 18 17.50 13.64 -1.45
C ALA A 18 17.47 14.28 -2.85
N GLU A 19 17.66 13.49 -3.92
CA GLU A 19 17.52 13.96 -5.31
C GLU A 19 16.13 14.53 -5.62
N LEU A 20 15.09 13.97 -5.01
CA LEU A 20 13.69 14.36 -5.23
C LEU A 20 13.21 15.44 -4.24
N GLY A 21 14.05 15.93 -3.35
CA GLY A 21 13.66 16.91 -2.33
C GLY A 21 12.67 16.37 -1.28
N LEU A 22 12.62 15.05 -1.09
CA LEU A 22 11.72 14.41 -0.13
C LEU A 22 12.38 14.37 1.26
N SER A 23 11.91 15.24 2.17
CA SER A 23 12.42 15.34 3.54
C SER A 23 11.72 14.43 4.54
N ASP A 24 10.47 14.03 4.27
CA ASP A 24 9.62 13.38 5.27
C ASP A 24 9.72 11.85 5.25
N THR A 25 9.69 11.20 6.42
CA THR A 25 9.78 9.73 6.60
C THR A 25 8.51 8.97 6.17
N GLY A 26 7.63 9.60 5.40
CA GLY A 26 6.30 9.10 5.02
C GLY A 26 6.26 8.27 3.73
N ASP A 27 7.32 7.54 3.40
CA ASP A 27 7.42 6.83 2.11
C ASP A 27 6.40 5.71 1.93
N VAL A 28 6.03 5.09 3.04
CA VAL A 28 4.96 4.09 3.07
C VAL A 28 3.88 4.68 3.95
N GLN A 29 2.84 5.24 3.32
CA GLN A 29 1.58 5.45 4.03
C GLN A 29 1.23 4.10 4.67
N PRO A 30 1.04 4.03 5.99
CA PRO A 30 0.58 2.80 6.61
C PRO A 30 -0.64 2.34 5.82
N ASN A 31 -0.70 1.06 5.42
CA ASN A 31 -1.92 0.43 4.90
C ASN A 31 -2.96 0.30 6.03
N SER A 32 -3.18 1.39 6.76
CA SER A 32 -4.21 1.53 7.76
C SER A 32 -5.51 1.84 7.02
N GLY A 33 -6.55 1.07 7.29
CA GLY A 33 -7.90 1.38 6.81
C GLY A 33 -8.34 2.80 7.17
N ARG A 34 -7.78 3.36 8.25
CA ARG A 34 -8.04 4.71 8.75
C ARG A 34 -7.74 5.82 7.73
N ARG A 35 -6.71 5.66 6.88
CA ARG A 35 -6.27 6.69 5.91
C ARG A 35 -6.73 6.42 4.47
N ARG A 36 -7.64 5.45 4.24
CA ARG A 36 -8.15 5.17 2.90
C ARG A 36 -8.97 6.34 2.39
N THR A 37 -8.73 6.71 1.13
CA THR A 37 -9.61 7.62 0.40
C THR A 37 -11.00 6.99 0.27
N GLU A 38 -12.03 7.82 0.13
CA GLU A 38 -13.41 7.35 -0.08
C GLU A 38 -13.53 6.45 -1.32
N SER A 39 -12.86 6.82 -2.41
CA SER A 39 -12.80 6.01 -3.64
C SER A 39 -12.24 4.61 -3.39
N LYS A 40 -11.20 4.48 -2.55
CA LYS A 40 -10.63 3.18 -2.20
C LYS A 40 -11.58 2.37 -1.32
N ARG A 41 -12.29 3.00 -0.39
CA ARG A 41 -13.31 2.32 0.44
C ARG A 41 -14.45 1.79 -0.42
N ALA A 42 -14.96 2.59 -1.34
CA ALA A 42 -16.02 2.21 -2.27
C ALA A 42 -15.61 1.00 -3.13
N LEU A 43 -14.39 1.03 -3.69
CA LEU A 43 -13.84 -0.10 -4.44
C LEU A 43 -13.82 -1.39 -3.62
N LEU A 44 -13.31 -1.34 -2.39
CA LEU A 44 -13.22 -2.53 -1.52
C LEU A 44 -14.61 -3.08 -1.17
N ARG A 45 -15.60 -2.21 -0.92
CA ARG A 45 -16.99 -2.62 -0.68
C ARG A 45 -17.60 -3.29 -1.90
N ASN A 46 -17.36 -2.76 -3.10
CA ASN A 46 -17.84 -3.36 -4.35
C ASN A 46 -17.26 -4.74 -4.59
N ILE A 47 -15.96 -4.93 -4.35
CA ILE A 47 -15.32 -6.25 -4.47
C ILE A 47 -15.92 -7.24 -3.47
N ALA A 48 -16.15 -6.81 -2.23
CA ALA A 48 -16.75 -7.67 -1.21
C ALA A 48 -18.20 -8.05 -1.53
N ARG A 49 -19.00 -7.10 -2.05
CA ARG A 49 -20.35 -7.38 -2.53
C ARG A 49 -20.33 -8.40 -3.67
N ALA A 50 -19.44 -8.23 -4.65
CA ALA A 50 -19.33 -9.16 -5.78
C ALA A 50 -18.90 -10.57 -5.35
N ALA A 51 -18.04 -10.69 -4.33
CA ALA A 51 -17.71 -12.00 -3.75
C ALA A 51 -18.92 -12.64 -3.07
N ALA A 52 -19.66 -11.87 -2.26
CA ALA A 52 -20.87 -12.35 -1.60
C ALA A 52 -21.96 -12.80 -2.59
N GLU A 53 -22.12 -12.09 -3.71
CA GLU A 53 -23.04 -12.46 -4.80
C GLU A 53 -22.69 -13.82 -5.44
N ARG A 54 -21.41 -14.23 -5.38
CA ARG A 54 -20.94 -15.56 -5.81
C ARG A 54 -20.93 -16.60 -4.70
N GLY A 55 -21.31 -16.24 -3.48
CA GLY A 55 -21.19 -17.11 -2.30
C GLY A 55 -19.75 -17.30 -1.82
N GLU A 56 -18.84 -16.40 -2.17
CA GLU A 56 -17.42 -16.45 -1.83
C GLU A 56 -17.07 -15.40 -0.76
N GLU A 57 -16.02 -15.66 0.02
CA GLU A 57 -15.38 -14.62 0.83
C GLU A 57 -14.32 -13.86 0.03
N PRO A 58 -14.12 -12.55 0.26
CA PRO A 58 -13.01 -11.82 -0.32
C PRO A 58 -11.68 -12.39 0.18
N THR A 59 -10.70 -12.51 -0.71
CA THR A 59 -9.34 -13.01 -0.38
C THR A 59 -8.52 -12.07 0.53
N PHE A 60 -9.11 -10.98 1.00
CA PHE A 60 -8.47 -9.98 1.84
C PHE A 60 -9.36 -9.61 3.03
N LYS A 61 -8.73 -9.35 4.17
CA LYS A 61 -9.40 -8.71 5.31
C LYS A 61 -9.31 -7.19 5.16
N ALA A 62 -10.46 -6.54 4.94
CA ALA A 62 -10.52 -5.09 4.83
C ALA A 62 -11.19 -4.45 6.06
N ASN A 63 -10.47 -3.52 6.68
CA ASN A 63 -11.09 -2.48 7.52
C ASN A 63 -11.49 -1.32 6.60
N TYR A 64 -12.76 -1.29 6.17
CA TYR A 64 -13.27 -0.28 5.25
C TYR A 64 -13.07 1.14 5.78
#